data_AF-A0A536NYP8-F1
#
_entry.id   AF-A0A536NYP8-F1
#
_cell.length_a   1.000
_cell.length_b   1.000
_cell.length_c   1.000
_cell.angle_alpha   90.00
_cell.angle_beta   90.00
_cell.angle_gamma   90.00
#
_symmetry.space_group_name_H-M   'P 1'
#
loop_
_entity.id
_entity.type
_entity.pdbx_description
1 polymer ?
#
loop_
_entity_poly.entity_id
_entity_poly.type
_entity_poly.pdbx_seq_one_letter_code
_entity_poly.pdbx_strand_id
1 'polypeptide(L)'
;MLSHATTRDWLIPYADGMLASDERRPIDGHLAGCAACAAELREVRELNLLLVTLPPAPPVAFAPFWLKLQATLPQRRTIKLPTFARYRKLGLAFAVAAIAALAAASAALAAPSALPDNPLYPVKQLEESLQVAVTPSSGQLPLKLYLAGERLREAQAMAYDHKPRLAATSLRAFGVIVNDASAALKHADPRAASEDLKRLRADLDAVERANVTRNDDDADIKQVVAADLDEIDRIEQPEAVTPDPTLIIGTQATPQPTPQPTPRPTPRPEPSDDEHHR
;
A
#
# COMPACT_ATOMS: atom_id res chain seq x y z
N MET A 1 -30.33 34.07 45.52
CA MET A 1 -31.36 34.87 44.82
C MET A 1 -30.65 35.85 43.91
N LEU A 2 -30.98 35.89 42.62
CA LEU A 2 -30.36 36.83 41.68
C LEU A 2 -30.71 38.28 42.06
N SER A 3 -29.77 39.19 41.86
CA SER A 3 -30.01 40.62 42.04
C SER A 3 -30.90 41.15 40.92
N HIS A 4 -31.56 42.30 41.14
CA HIS A 4 -32.37 42.96 40.12
C HIS A 4 -31.53 43.38 38.90
N ALA A 5 -30.31 43.89 39.13
CA ALA A 5 -29.41 44.32 38.05
C ALA A 5 -28.99 43.13 37.17
N THR A 6 -28.58 42.02 37.79
CA THR A 6 -28.21 40.80 37.07
C THR A 6 -29.39 40.22 36.30
N THR A 7 -30.60 40.24 36.88
CA THR A 7 -31.79 39.74 36.18
C THR A 7 -32.11 40.58 34.94
N ARG A 8 -31.98 41.90 35.03
CA ARG A 8 -32.26 42.83 33.92
C ARG A 8 -31.31 42.63 32.73
N ASP A 9 -30.02 42.41 32.97
CA ASP A 9 -29.04 42.14 31.90
C ASP A 9 -29.35 40.85 31.12
N TRP A 10 -30.05 39.90 31.75
CA TRP A 10 -30.38 38.60 31.18
C TRP A 10 -31.80 38.53 30.58
N LEU A 11 -32.60 39.62 30.65
CA LEU A 11 -33.96 39.64 30.14
C LEU A 11 -34.05 39.44 28.62
N ILE A 12 -33.12 40.01 27.86
CA ILE A 12 -33.09 39.90 26.38
C ILE A 12 -32.80 38.46 25.94
N PRO A 13 -31.68 37.81 26.33
CA PRO A 13 -31.43 36.42 25.95
C PRO A 13 -32.48 35.45 26.53
N TYR A 14 -33.10 35.79 27.67
CA TYR A 14 -34.25 35.05 28.20
C TYR A 14 -35.48 35.18 27.28
N ALA A 15 -35.80 36.38 26.79
CA ALA A 15 -36.92 36.65 25.89
C ALA A 15 -36.73 36.01 24.51
N ASP A 16 -35.50 36.03 23.98
CA ASP A 16 -35.13 35.40 22.69
C ASP A 16 -34.96 33.88 22.80
N GLY A 17 -35.06 33.35 24.02
CA GLY A 17 -35.00 31.93 24.31
C GLY A 17 -33.59 31.30 24.20
N MET A 18 -32.54 32.12 24.24
CA MET A 18 -31.15 31.72 24.09
C MET A 18 -30.52 31.13 25.37
N LEU A 19 -31.19 31.22 26.51
CA LEU A 19 -30.70 30.68 27.79
C LEU A 19 -30.97 29.18 27.94
N ALA A 20 -29.99 28.47 28.52
CA ALA A 20 -30.10 27.07 28.87
C ALA A 20 -31.07 26.84 30.05
N SER A 21 -31.57 25.61 30.20
CA SER A 21 -32.63 25.27 31.17
C SER A 21 -32.24 25.49 32.64
N ASP A 22 -30.95 25.37 32.95
CA ASP A 22 -30.33 25.59 34.25
C ASP A 22 -30.15 27.07 34.57
N GLU A 23 -29.86 27.90 33.57
CA GLU A 23 -29.75 29.36 33.69
C GLU A 23 -31.12 30.06 33.78
N ARG A 24 -32.14 29.49 33.15
CA ARG A 24 -33.52 30.02 33.20
C ARG A 24 -34.17 29.89 34.58
N ARG A 25 -33.94 28.77 35.27
CA ARG A 25 -34.63 28.45 36.54
C ARG A 25 -34.41 29.51 37.64
N PRO A 26 -33.19 30.05 37.85
CA PRO A 26 -32.98 31.18 38.76
C PRO A 26 -33.72 32.46 38.36
N ILE A 27 -33.82 32.74 37.05
CA ILE A 27 -34.50 33.93 36.52
C ILE A 27 -36.02 33.79 36.69
N ASP A 28 -36.58 32.62 36.40
CA ASP A 28 -38.01 32.32 36.61
C ASP A 28 -38.43 32.56 38.07
N GLY A 29 -37.59 32.13 39.01
CA GLY A 29 -37.80 32.38 40.43
C GLY A 29 -37.79 33.87 40.80
N HIS A 30 -36.95 34.68 40.16
CA HIS A 30 -36.91 36.13 40.38
C HIS A 30 -38.12 36.83 39.73
N LEU A 31 -38.50 36.44 38.52
CA LEU A 31 -39.66 36.99 37.80
C LEU A 31 -40.98 36.71 38.52
N ALA A 32 -41.10 35.56 39.18
CA ALA A 32 -42.27 35.24 40.00
C ALA A 32 -42.40 36.15 41.24
N GLY A 33 -41.29 36.69 41.76
CA GLY A 33 -41.24 37.53 42.96
C GLY A 33 -41.10 39.04 42.71
N CYS A 34 -40.76 39.47 41.50
CA CYS A 34 -40.48 40.86 41.16
C CYS A 34 -41.38 41.39 40.04
N ALA A 35 -42.36 42.22 40.39
CA ALA A 35 -43.29 42.80 39.44
C ALA A 35 -42.62 43.76 38.43
N ALA A 36 -41.52 44.42 38.82
CA ALA A 36 -40.78 45.33 37.95
C ALA A 36 -40.10 44.58 36.79
N CYS A 37 -39.34 43.53 37.09
CA CYS A 37 -38.71 42.69 36.05
C CYS A 37 -39.75 41.98 35.17
N ALA A 38 -40.89 41.58 35.73
CA ALA A 38 -41.98 41.00 34.95
C ALA A 38 -42.67 42.02 34.01
N ALA A 39 -42.68 43.31 34.36
CA ALA A 39 -43.15 44.37 33.49
C ALA A 39 -42.17 44.64 32.34
N GLU A 40 -40.88 44.80 32.64
CA GLU A 40 -39.83 45.01 31.63
C GLU A 40 -39.79 43.86 30.61
N LEU A 41 -39.96 42.61 31.06
CA LEU A 41 -40.04 41.45 30.17
C LEU A 41 -41.23 41.51 29.21
N ARG A 42 -42.38 42.05 29.65
CA ARG A 42 -43.56 42.22 28.78
C ARG A 42 -43.28 43.25 27.70
N GLU A 43 -42.64 44.36 28.03
CA GLU A 43 -42.26 45.41 27.06
C GLU A 43 -41.31 44.87 25.98
N VAL A 44 -40.29 44.08 26.39
CA VAL A 44 -39.35 43.45 25.45
C VAL A 44 -40.07 42.46 24.52
N ARG A 45 -41.00 41.66 25.05
CA ARG A 45 -41.79 40.71 24.25
C ARG A 45 -42.75 41.41 23.29
N GLU A 46 -43.37 42.50 23.73
CA GLU A 46 -44.24 43.32 22.88
C GLU A 46 -43.48 43.89 21.68
N LEU A 47 -42.26 44.39 21.91
CA LEU A 47 -41.39 44.83 20.83
C LEU A 47 -41.03 43.68 19.87
N ASN A 48 -40.75 42.49 20.39
CA ASN A 48 -40.44 41.32 19.55
C ASN A 48 -41.66 40.86 18.73
N LEU A 49 -42.87 40.97 19.28
CA LEU A 49 -44.11 40.70 18.53
C LEU A 49 -44.27 41.66 17.35
N LEU A 50 -43.92 42.94 17.49
CA LEU A 50 -43.91 43.87 16.37
C LEU A 50 -42.94 43.43 15.26
N LEU A 51 -41.78 42.86 15.62
CA LEU A 51 -40.82 42.33 14.64
C LEU A 51 -41.36 41.12 13.86
N VAL A 52 -42.16 40.28 14.52
CA VAL A 52 -42.82 39.12 13.88
C VAL A 52 -43.92 39.54 12.88
N THR A 53 -44.45 40.76 13.00
CA THR A 53 -45.43 41.29 12.02
C THR A 53 -44.79 41.73 10.70
N LEU A 54 -43.46 41.80 10.60
CA LEU A 54 -42.81 42.14 9.35
C LEU A 54 -43.04 41.01 8.33
N PRO A 55 -43.30 41.33 7.05
CA PRO A 55 -43.42 40.33 6.02
C PRO A 55 -42.12 39.50 5.94
N PRO A 56 -42.20 38.16 5.80
CA PRO A 56 -41.03 37.33 5.67
C PRO A 56 -40.21 37.81 4.48
N ALA A 57 -38.89 37.93 4.66
CA ALA A 57 -38.00 38.30 3.57
C ALA A 57 -38.20 37.31 2.40
N PRO A 58 -38.33 37.81 1.15
CA PRO A 58 -38.49 36.92 0.01
C PRO A 58 -37.26 36.00 -0.10
N PRO A 59 -37.43 34.72 -0.48
CA PRO A 59 -36.31 33.81 -0.66
C PRO A 59 -35.41 34.36 -1.76
N VAL A 60 -34.20 34.78 -1.40
CA VAL A 60 -33.19 35.17 -2.37
C VAL A 60 -32.68 33.92 -3.07
N ALA A 61 -32.91 33.82 -4.38
CA ALA A 61 -32.29 32.77 -5.16
C ALA A 61 -30.76 32.99 -5.13
N PHE A 62 -30.02 31.97 -4.66
CA PHE A 62 -28.58 32.06 -4.46
C PHE A 62 -27.83 32.41 -5.76
N ALA A 63 -28.29 31.88 -6.90
CA ALA A 63 -27.68 32.10 -8.20
C ALA A 63 -27.68 33.59 -8.64
N PRO A 64 -28.82 34.31 -8.73
CA PRO A 64 -28.82 35.72 -9.10
C PRO A 64 -28.12 36.62 -8.07
N PHE A 65 -28.16 36.26 -6.78
CA PHE A 65 -27.39 36.95 -5.74
C PHE A 65 -25.88 36.83 -5.99
N TRP A 66 -25.38 35.61 -6.22
CA TRP A 66 -23.97 35.33 -6.45
C TRP A 66 -23.44 36.01 -7.71
N LEU A 67 -24.23 36.01 -8.79
CA LEU A 67 -23.91 36.71 -10.04
C LEU A 67 -23.76 38.21 -9.84
N LYS A 68 -24.68 38.86 -9.10
CA LYS A 68 -24.57 40.29 -8.77
C LYS A 68 -23.32 40.56 -7.93
N LEU A 69 -23.05 39.73 -6.93
CA LEU A 69 -21.91 39.87 -6.04
C LEU A 69 -20.59 39.74 -6.80
N GLN A 70 -20.46 38.74 -7.68
CA GLN A 70 -19.29 38.55 -8.51
C GLN A 70 -19.03 39.73 -9.46
N ALA A 71 -20.10 40.38 -9.94
CA ALA A 71 -20.00 41.58 -10.77
C ALA A 71 -19.61 42.84 -9.99
N THR A 72 -19.87 42.91 -8.68
CA THR A 72 -19.51 44.05 -7.84
C THR A 72 -18.13 43.92 -7.20
N LEU A 73 -17.59 42.71 -7.10
CA LEU A 73 -16.27 42.49 -6.53
C LEU A 73 -15.17 42.99 -7.49
N PRO A 74 -14.20 43.81 -7.01
CA PRO A 74 -13.10 44.25 -7.83
C PRO A 74 -12.30 43.02 -8.30
N GLN A 75 -12.26 42.79 -9.62
CA GLN A 75 -11.43 41.73 -10.19
C GLN A 75 -9.98 41.98 -9.76
N ARG A 76 -9.45 41.08 -8.92
CA ARG A 76 -8.03 41.06 -8.55
C ARG A 76 -7.23 41.12 -9.85
N ARG A 77 -6.52 42.23 -10.08
CA ARG A 77 -5.53 42.32 -11.16
C ARG A 77 -4.53 41.19 -10.95
N THR A 78 -4.59 40.17 -11.80
CA THR A 78 -3.59 39.11 -11.83
C THR A 78 -2.28 39.77 -12.24
N ILE A 79 -1.37 39.96 -11.28
CA ILE A 79 -0.01 40.40 -11.56
C ILE A 79 0.63 39.29 -12.39
N LYS A 80 0.86 39.55 -13.68
CA LYS A 80 1.63 38.64 -14.54
C LYS A 80 3.09 38.75 -14.11
N LEU A 81 3.55 37.85 -13.25
CA LEU A 81 4.99 37.75 -12.98
C LEU A 81 5.73 37.31 -14.26
N PRO A 82 6.87 37.92 -14.60
CA PRO A 82 7.64 37.54 -15.77
C PRO A 82 8.11 36.08 -15.63
N THR A 83 7.74 35.26 -16.61
CA THR A 83 8.03 33.83 -16.62
C THR A 83 9.50 33.56 -16.93
N PHE A 84 10.31 33.33 -15.87
CA PHE A 84 11.62 32.66 -15.96
C PHE A 84 11.48 31.16 -16.29
N ALA A 85 10.74 30.84 -17.34
CA ALA A 85 10.33 29.48 -17.70
C ALA A 85 11.50 28.54 -18.03
N ARG A 86 12.62 29.09 -18.52
CA ARG A 86 13.82 28.30 -18.88
C ARG A 86 14.56 27.79 -17.64
N TYR A 87 14.70 28.62 -16.60
CA TYR A 87 15.34 28.20 -15.33
C TYR A 87 14.40 27.41 -14.42
N ARG A 88 13.07 27.54 -14.59
CA ARG A 88 12.10 26.72 -13.85
C ARG A 88 12.22 25.23 -14.16
N LYS A 89 12.50 24.84 -15.41
CA LYS A 89 12.65 23.41 -15.75
C LYS A 89 13.94 22.82 -15.20
N LEU A 90 15.07 23.53 -15.30
CA LEU A 90 16.33 23.09 -14.69
C LEU A 90 16.27 23.11 -13.17
N GLY A 91 15.70 24.15 -12.57
CA GLY A 91 15.53 24.26 -11.12
C GLY A 91 14.59 23.19 -10.56
N LEU A 92 13.50 22.87 -11.26
CA LEU A 92 12.61 21.77 -10.89
C LEU A 92 13.30 20.41 -11.04
N ALA A 93 14.02 20.19 -12.15
CA ALA A 93 14.78 18.94 -12.35
C ALA A 93 15.86 18.76 -11.28
N PHE A 94 16.58 19.82 -10.92
CA PHE A 94 17.58 19.79 -9.86
C PHE A 94 16.96 19.60 -8.48
N ALA A 95 15.83 20.25 -8.19
CA ALA A 95 15.11 20.06 -6.93
C ALA A 95 14.56 18.62 -6.80
N VAL A 96 13.98 18.07 -7.88
CA VAL A 96 13.52 16.68 -7.92
C VAL A 96 14.69 15.70 -7.78
N ALA A 97 15.82 15.94 -8.46
CA ALA A 97 17.02 15.13 -8.33
C ALA A 97 17.62 15.21 -6.92
N ALA A 98 17.64 16.39 -6.30
CA ALA A 98 18.11 16.58 -4.94
C ALA A 98 17.19 15.90 -3.92
N ILE A 99 15.87 16.02 -4.07
CA ILE A 99 14.89 15.31 -3.23
C ILE A 99 14.99 13.80 -3.42
N ALA A 100 15.14 13.32 -4.65
CA ALA A 100 15.33 11.90 -4.94
C ALA A 100 16.65 11.39 -4.34
N ALA A 101 17.74 12.15 -4.43
CA ALA A 101 19.02 11.80 -3.84
C ALA A 101 18.97 11.83 -2.30
N LEU A 102 18.28 12.80 -1.70
CA LEU A 102 18.06 12.86 -0.25
C LEU A 102 17.16 11.72 0.24
N ALA A 103 16.09 11.41 -0.48
CA ALA A 103 15.21 10.28 -0.19
C ALA A 103 15.96 8.95 -0.32
N ALA A 104 16.74 8.76 -1.38
CA ALA A 104 17.58 7.59 -1.59
C ALA A 104 18.67 7.46 -0.52
N ALA A 105 19.32 8.55 -0.12
CA ALA A 105 20.31 8.55 0.96
C ALA A 105 19.68 8.22 2.33
N SER A 106 18.50 8.77 2.64
CA SER A 106 17.78 8.45 3.87
C SER A 106 17.27 7.00 3.91
N ALA A 107 16.87 6.46 2.75
CA ALA A 107 16.51 5.05 2.61
C ALA A 107 17.75 4.15 2.76
N ALA A 108 18.88 4.46 2.13
CA ALA A 108 20.09 3.63 2.21
C ALA A 108 20.64 3.45 3.65
N LEU A 109 20.38 4.42 4.54
CA LEU A 109 20.83 4.38 5.94
C LEU A 109 19.85 3.66 6.90
N ALA A 110 18.59 3.42 6.50
CA ALA A 110 17.55 2.84 7.36
C ALA A 110 16.76 1.66 6.73
N ALA A 111 16.85 1.46 5.41
CA ALA A 111 16.22 0.37 4.67
C ALA A 111 16.83 -1.01 4.93
N PRO A 112 18.15 -1.21 5.12
CA PRO A 112 18.67 -2.56 5.35
C PRO A 112 18.11 -3.20 6.64
N SER A 113 17.74 -2.38 7.63
CA SER A 113 17.11 -2.83 8.88
C SER A 113 15.57 -2.72 8.87
N ALA A 114 14.94 -2.43 7.74
CA ALA A 114 13.49 -2.40 7.66
C ALA A 114 12.93 -3.82 7.84
N LEU A 115 12.15 -4.00 8.91
CA LEU A 115 11.40 -5.22 9.21
C LEU A 115 10.04 -5.19 8.50
N PRO A 116 9.34 -6.34 8.38
CA PRO A 116 8.04 -6.43 7.69
C PRO A 116 6.95 -5.48 8.22
N ASP A 117 7.10 -4.94 9.42
CA ASP A 117 6.18 -4.00 10.05
C ASP A 117 6.50 -2.52 9.76
N ASN A 118 7.62 -2.23 9.10
CA ASN A 118 8.08 -0.88 8.79
C ASN A 118 7.48 -0.38 7.45
N PRO A 119 7.00 0.88 7.36
CA PRO A 119 6.46 1.44 6.11
C PRO A 119 7.44 1.45 4.93
N LEU A 120 8.76 1.40 5.19
CA LEU A 120 9.78 1.36 4.16
C LEU A 120 10.10 -0.06 3.66
N TYR A 121 9.46 -1.10 4.21
CA TYR A 121 9.71 -2.48 3.81
C TYR A 121 9.45 -2.79 2.31
N PRO A 122 8.40 -2.26 1.66
CA PRO A 122 8.22 -2.45 0.22
C PRO A 122 9.37 -1.88 -0.62
N VAL A 123 10.04 -0.83 -0.12
CA VAL A 123 11.20 -0.23 -0.79
C VAL A 123 12.41 -1.15 -0.69
N LYS A 124 12.64 -1.77 0.49
CA LYS A 124 13.68 -2.80 0.68
C LYS A 124 13.50 -3.97 -0.30
N GLN A 125 12.28 -4.50 -0.39
CA GLN A 125 11.98 -5.61 -1.31
C GLN A 125 12.24 -5.23 -2.78
N LEU A 126 11.92 -3.99 -3.17
CA LEU A 126 12.19 -3.49 -4.50
C LEU A 126 13.70 -3.37 -4.78
N GLU A 127 14.48 -2.87 -3.83
CA GLU A 127 15.94 -2.77 -3.93
C GLU A 127 16.57 -4.15 -4.13
N GLU A 128 16.18 -5.13 -3.31
CA GLU A 128 16.67 -6.51 -3.42
C GLU A 128 16.29 -7.17 -4.74
N SER A 129 15.07 -6.94 -5.22
CA SER A 129 14.61 -7.44 -6.52
C SER A 129 15.43 -6.87 -7.67
N LEU A 130 15.76 -5.57 -7.61
CA LEU A 130 16.63 -4.92 -8.58
C LEU A 130 18.06 -5.44 -8.50
N GLN A 131 18.57 -5.65 -7.28
CA GLN A 131 19.90 -6.20 -7.05
C GLN A 131 20.02 -7.60 -7.67
N VAL A 132 19.03 -8.47 -7.48
CA VAL A 132 18.99 -9.80 -8.10
C VAL A 132 18.92 -9.69 -9.63
N ALA A 133 18.10 -8.79 -10.18
CA ALA A 133 17.94 -8.62 -11.63
C ALA A 133 19.21 -8.09 -12.33
N VAL A 134 19.99 -7.24 -11.65
CA VAL A 134 21.23 -6.67 -12.20
C VAL A 134 22.44 -7.58 -11.96
N THR A 135 22.37 -8.48 -10.96
CA THR A 135 23.48 -9.37 -10.63
C THR A 135 23.69 -10.45 -11.71
N PRO A 136 24.92 -10.61 -12.25
CA PRO A 136 25.24 -11.66 -13.21
C PRO A 136 24.95 -13.06 -12.67
N SER A 137 24.63 -14.02 -13.54
CA SER A 137 24.25 -15.39 -13.15
C SER A 137 25.29 -16.08 -12.24
N SER A 138 26.58 -15.80 -12.40
CA SER A 138 27.66 -16.33 -11.54
C SER A 138 27.61 -15.84 -10.10
N GLY A 139 27.05 -14.65 -9.85
CA GLY A 139 26.93 -14.05 -8.52
C GLY A 139 25.53 -14.17 -7.90
N GLN A 140 24.55 -14.70 -8.65
CA GLN A 140 23.16 -14.76 -8.18
C GLN A 140 22.98 -15.74 -7.02
N LEU A 141 23.65 -16.88 -7.04
CA LEU A 141 23.51 -17.87 -5.97
C LEU A 141 23.93 -17.33 -4.59
N PRO A 142 25.17 -16.82 -4.39
CA PRO A 142 25.55 -16.30 -3.07
C PRO A 142 24.68 -15.12 -2.64
N LEU A 143 24.21 -14.28 -3.59
CA LEU A 143 23.26 -13.21 -3.28
C LEU A 143 21.90 -13.76 -2.79
N LYS A 144 21.34 -14.77 -3.46
CA LYS A 144 20.08 -15.40 -3.04
C LYS A 144 20.22 -16.06 -1.66
N LEU A 145 21.32 -16.75 -1.39
CA LEU A 145 21.59 -17.35 -0.08
C LEU A 145 21.73 -16.28 1.01
N TYR A 146 22.39 -15.15 0.69
CA TYR A 146 22.46 -13.99 1.58
C TYR A 146 21.06 -13.43 1.92
N LEU A 147 20.22 -13.22 0.89
CA LEU A 147 18.85 -12.72 1.05
C LEU A 147 17.98 -13.72 1.84
N ALA A 148 18.16 -15.02 1.62
CA ALA A 148 17.49 -16.08 2.40
C ALA A 148 17.83 -15.96 3.89
N GLY A 149 19.13 -15.84 4.23
CA GLY A 149 19.55 -15.60 5.61
C GLY A 149 18.99 -14.30 6.19
N GLU A 150 18.77 -13.29 5.36
CA GLU A 150 18.12 -12.05 5.77
C GLU A 150 16.64 -12.24 6.13
N ARG A 151 15.90 -13.02 5.34
CA ARG A 151 14.52 -13.40 5.67
C ARG A 151 14.43 -14.17 6.99
N LEU A 152 15.40 -15.04 7.31
CA LEU A 152 15.45 -15.75 8.59
C LEU A 152 15.68 -14.78 9.77
N ARG A 153 16.59 -13.81 9.62
CA ARG A 153 16.81 -12.78 10.65
C ARG A 153 15.57 -11.93 10.88
N GLU A 154 14.86 -11.55 9.81
CA GLU A 154 13.58 -10.85 9.93
C GLU A 154 12.53 -11.71 10.63
N ALA A 155 12.41 -12.99 10.28
CA ALA A 155 11.50 -13.92 10.92
C ALA A 155 11.81 -14.05 12.42
N GLN A 156 13.09 -14.14 12.77
CA GLN A 156 13.55 -14.21 14.15
C GLN A 156 13.20 -12.94 14.92
N ALA A 157 13.44 -11.76 14.34
CA ALA A 157 13.09 -10.48 14.94
C ALA A 157 11.58 -10.36 15.18
N MET A 158 10.76 -10.75 14.19
CA MET A 158 9.30 -10.78 14.33
C MET A 158 8.82 -11.79 15.38
N ALA A 159 9.51 -12.93 15.51
CA ALA A 159 9.23 -13.90 16.57
C ALA A 159 9.54 -13.32 17.96
N TYR A 160 10.69 -12.64 18.12
CA TYR A 160 11.03 -11.95 19.38
C TYR A 160 10.05 -10.81 19.72
N ASP A 161 9.54 -10.10 18.71
CA ASP A 161 8.57 -9.01 18.87
C ASP A 161 7.12 -9.49 19.00
N HIS A 162 6.89 -10.80 19.14
CA HIS A 162 5.56 -11.40 19.34
C HIS A 162 4.61 -11.18 18.14
N LYS A 163 5.15 -11.24 16.93
CA LYS A 163 4.40 -11.07 15.67
C LYS A 163 4.48 -12.36 14.83
N PRO A 164 3.86 -13.47 15.27
CA PRO A 164 4.05 -14.79 14.63
C PRO A 164 3.57 -14.82 13.17
N ARG A 165 2.52 -14.07 12.83
CA ARG A 165 2.06 -13.96 11.43
C ARG A 165 3.07 -13.28 10.51
N LEU A 166 3.80 -12.28 11.02
CA LEU A 166 4.85 -11.60 10.25
C LEU A 166 6.09 -12.50 10.16
N ALA A 167 6.45 -13.20 11.24
CA ALA A 167 7.52 -14.20 11.21
C ALA A 167 7.23 -15.30 10.17
N ALA A 168 6.02 -15.86 10.16
CA ALA A 168 5.58 -16.84 9.17
C ALA A 168 5.60 -16.28 7.73
N THR A 169 5.38 -14.98 7.56
CA THR A 169 5.47 -14.32 6.24
C THR A 169 6.91 -14.22 5.76
N SER A 170 7.85 -13.85 6.64
CA SER A 170 9.28 -13.86 6.33
C SER A 170 9.80 -15.28 6.06
N LEU A 171 9.33 -16.30 6.80
CA LEU A 171 9.66 -17.71 6.53
C LEU A 171 9.15 -18.19 5.16
N ARG A 172 7.90 -17.85 4.80
CA ARG A 172 7.40 -18.16 3.45
C ARG A 172 8.24 -17.50 2.35
N ALA A 173 8.71 -16.26 2.57
CA ALA A 173 9.61 -15.60 1.63
C ALA A 173 10.98 -16.28 1.56
N PHE A 174 11.50 -16.78 2.69
CA PHE A 174 12.70 -17.61 2.73
C PHE A 174 12.55 -18.86 1.86
N GLY A 175 11.49 -19.65 2.04
CA GLY A 175 11.26 -20.88 1.27
C GLY A 175 11.22 -20.63 -0.24
N VAL A 176 10.62 -19.52 -0.68
CA VAL A 176 10.63 -19.11 -2.11
C VAL A 176 12.05 -18.86 -2.61
N ILE A 177 12.86 -18.11 -1.86
CA ILE A 177 14.24 -17.78 -2.26
C ILE A 177 15.12 -19.04 -2.30
N VAL A 178 14.97 -19.94 -1.34
CA VAL A 178 15.73 -21.20 -1.30
C VAL A 178 15.34 -22.13 -2.45
N ASN A 179 14.05 -22.25 -2.75
CA ASN A 179 13.57 -23.02 -3.90
C ASN A 179 14.12 -22.43 -5.22
N ASP A 180 14.13 -21.10 -5.37
CA ASP A 180 14.74 -20.42 -6.52
C ASP A 180 16.28 -20.55 -6.58
N ALA A 181 16.93 -20.78 -5.44
CA ALA A 181 18.37 -21.04 -5.35
C ALA A 181 18.72 -22.50 -5.67
N SER A 182 17.82 -23.45 -5.39
CA SER A 182 18.01 -24.90 -5.66
C SER A 182 18.39 -25.18 -7.12
N ALA A 183 17.79 -24.45 -8.07
CA ALA A 183 18.10 -24.57 -9.49
C ALA A 183 19.54 -24.10 -9.81
N ALA A 184 20.02 -23.05 -9.16
CA ALA A 184 21.36 -22.52 -9.34
C ALA A 184 22.44 -23.37 -8.64
N LEU A 185 22.07 -24.02 -7.52
CA LEU A 185 22.95 -24.89 -6.75
C LEU A 185 23.44 -26.12 -7.53
N LYS A 186 22.68 -26.60 -8.52
CA LYS A 186 23.08 -27.73 -9.39
C LYS A 186 24.38 -27.52 -10.14
N HIS A 187 24.80 -26.27 -10.34
CA HIS A 187 25.97 -25.90 -11.13
C HIS A 187 27.06 -25.18 -10.30
N ALA A 188 26.84 -25.03 -8.99
CA ALA A 188 27.72 -24.29 -8.10
C ALA A 188 28.79 -25.19 -7.45
N ASP A 189 29.77 -24.55 -6.79
CA ASP A 189 30.76 -25.26 -5.97
C ASP A 189 30.07 -25.96 -4.79
N PRO A 190 30.11 -27.31 -4.69
CA PRO A 190 29.40 -28.06 -3.65
C PRO A 190 29.84 -27.71 -2.22
N ARG A 191 31.10 -27.29 -2.03
CA ARG A 191 31.62 -27.02 -0.67
C ARG A 191 31.10 -25.71 -0.11
N ALA A 192 31.19 -24.63 -0.90
CA ALA A 192 30.69 -23.32 -0.49
C ALA A 192 29.17 -23.36 -0.27
N ALA A 193 28.44 -24.02 -1.18
CA ALA A 193 27.01 -24.24 -1.06
C ALA A 193 26.61 -24.96 0.24
N SER A 194 27.34 -26.02 0.61
CA SER A 194 27.06 -26.77 1.85
C SER A 194 27.31 -25.96 3.11
N GLU A 195 28.34 -25.09 3.13
CA GLU A 195 28.60 -24.23 4.28
C GLU A 195 27.47 -23.21 4.49
N ASP A 196 27.00 -22.58 3.41
CA ASP A 196 25.90 -21.63 3.45
C ASP A 196 24.58 -22.30 3.88
N LEU A 197 24.27 -23.50 3.37
CA LEU A 197 23.05 -24.24 3.75
C LEU A 197 23.06 -24.64 5.23
N LYS A 198 24.20 -25.09 5.78
CA LYS A 198 24.35 -25.36 7.22
C LYS A 198 24.09 -24.12 8.07
N ARG A 199 24.54 -22.96 7.59
CA ARG A 199 24.29 -21.68 8.26
C ARG A 199 22.81 -21.33 8.26
N LEU A 200 22.12 -21.47 7.11
CA LEU A 200 20.68 -21.24 7.01
C LEU A 200 19.89 -22.18 7.94
N ARG A 201 20.29 -23.45 8.04
CA ARG A 201 19.70 -24.41 8.98
C ARG A 201 19.81 -23.95 10.44
N ALA A 202 21.01 -23.53 10.85
CA ALA A 202 21.24 -23.04 12.21
C ALA A 202 20.42 -21.76 12.53
N ASP A 203 20.25 -20.87 11.55
CA ASP A 203 19.41 -19.67 11.67
C ASP A 203 17.92 -20.04 11.77
N LEU A 204 17.46 -21.04 11.00
CA LEU A 204 16.07 -21.54 11.05
C LEU A 204 15.75 -22.17 12.41
N ASP A 205 16.67 -22.97 12.97
CA ASP A 205 16.56 -23.50 14.34
C ASP A 205 16.50 -22.38 15.40
N ALA A 206 17.12 -21.23 15.14
CA ALA A 206 17.07 -20.07 16.02
C ALA A 206 15.70 -19.37 15.98
N VAL A 207 15.04 -19.33 14.82
CA VAL A 207 13.67 -18.83 14.67
C VAL A 207 12.69 -19.73 15.42
N GLU A 208 12.81 -21.05 15.25
CA GLU A 208 11.94 -22.01 15.94
C GLU A 208 12.06 -21.89 17.46
N ARG A 209 13.30 -21.85 17.99
CA ARG A 209 13.54 -21.66 19.42
C ARG A 209 12.97 -20.36 19.96
N ALA A 210 13.07 -19.26 19.21
CA ALA A 210 12.47 -17.99 19.62
C ALA A 210 10.95 -18.11 19.75
N ASN A 211 10.32 -18.91 18.89
CA ASN A 211 8.87 -19.06 18.82
C ASN A 211 8.28 -20.07 19.83
N VAL A 212 8.96 -21.21 20.09
CA VAL A 212 8.50 -22.28 21.00
C VAL A 212 8.33 -21.79 22.45
N THR A 213 9.05 -20.76 22.87
CA THR A 213 9.04 -20.31 24.26
C THR A 213 7.68 -19.80 24.76
N ARG A 214 6.65 -19.58 23.91
CA ARG A 214 5.44 -18.84 24.30
C ARG A 214 4.06 -19.35 23.81
N ASN A 215 4.00 -20.56 23.25
CA ASN A 215 2.86 -21.51 23.27
C ASN A 215 1.45 -21.18 22.70
N ASP A 216 1.10 -19.95 22.27
CA ASP A 216 -0.31 -19.67 21.90
C ASP A 216 -0.63 -19.61 20.37
N ASP A 217 0.34 -19.42 19.46
CA ASP A 217 0.09 -19.29 18.01
C ASP A 217 1.27 -19.83 17.14
N ASP A 218 1.83 -21.00 17.48
CA ASP A 218 3.07 -21.52 16.86
C ASP A 218 2.89 -22.58 15.77
N ALA A 219 1.68 -23.10 15.56
CA ALA A 219 1.40 -24.20 14.63
C ALA A 219 1.79 -23.86 13.18
N ASP A 220 1.45 -22.65 12.71
CA ASP A 220 1.79 -22.18 11.37
C ASP A 220 3.30 -22.09 11.17
N ILE A 221 4.03 -21.57 12.16
CA ILE A 221 5.49 -21.43 12.09
C ILE A 221 6.15 -22.80 12.09
N LYS A 222 5.72 -23.72 12.96
CA LYS A 222 6.22 -25.11 12.97
C LYS A 222 6.03 -25.80 11.63
N GLN A 223 4.86 -25.62 11.01
CA GLN A 223 4.59 -26.19 9.70
C GLN A 223 5.51 -25.62 8.61
N VAL A 224 5.72 -24.29 8.60
CA VAL A 224 6.60 -23.66 7.61
C VAL A 224 8.06 -24.04 7.84
N VAL A 225 8.54 -24.02 9.08
CA VAL A 225 9.91 -24.43 9.45
C VAL A 225 10.18 -25.88 9.04
N ALA A 226 9.25 -26.79 9.30
CA ALA A 226 9.40 -28.20 8.89
C ALA A 226 9.52 -28.33 7.36
N ALA A 227 8.66 -27.63 6.60
CA ALA A 227 8.72 -27.65 5.14
C ALA A 227 10.04 -27.05 4.61
N ASP A 228 10.53 -25.99 5.24
CA ASP A 228 11.79 -25.34 4.89
C ASP A 228 13.01 -26.22 5.21
N LEU A 229 13.00 -26.95 6.34
CA LEU A 229 14.03 -27.93 6.68
C LEU A 229 14.07 -29.09 5.68
N ASP A 230 12.90 -29.63 5.32
CA ASP A 230 12.78 -30.69 4.31
C ASP A 230 13.32 -30.25 2.95
N GLU A 231 13.13 -28.96 2.58
CA GLU A 231 13.70 -28.38 1.36
C GLU A 231 15.22 -28.30 1.42
N ILE A 232 15.78 -27.80 2.52
CA ILE A 232 17.24 -27.74 2.73
C ILE A 232 17.85 -29.15 2.67
N ASP A 233 17.21 -30.14 3.32
CA ASP A 233 17.67 -31.53 3.30
C ASP A 233 17.69 -32.13 1.90
N ARG A 234 16.67 -31.83 1.08
CA ARG A 234 16.62 -32.26 -0.33
C ARG A 234 17.75 -31.66 -1.17
N ILE A 235 18.18 -30.44 -0.83
CA ILE A 235 19.28 -29.74 -1.51
C ILE A 235 20.64 -30.31 -1.06
N GLU A 236 20.84 -30.56 0.24
CA GLU A 236 22.12 -31.08 0.79
C GLU A 236 22.38 -32.54 0.42
N GLN A 237 21.32 -33.35 0.34
CA GLN A 237 21.35 -34.72 -0.12
C GLN A 237 20.66 -34.78 -1.47
N PRO A 238 21.31 -34.34 -2.58
CA PRO A 238 20.82 -34.72 -3.89
C PRO A 238 20.86 -36.25 -3.85
N GLU A 239 19.69 -36.89 -3.83
CA GLU A 239 19.58 -38.33 -3.79
C GLU A 239 20.66 -38.89 -4.71
N ALA A 240 21.49 -39.78 -4.16
CA ALA A 240 22.19 -40.73 -5.00
C ALA A 240 21.08 -41.36 -5.83
N VAL A 241 20.90 -40.87 -7.05
CA VAL A 241 19.98 -41.42 -8.02
C VAL A 241 20.45 -42.85 -8.15
N THR A 242 19.79 -43.76 -7.44
CA THR A 242 19.74 -45.16 -7.82
C THR A 242 19.36 -45.10 -9.30
N PRO A 243 20.21 -45.61 -10.22
CA PRO A 243 19.76 -45.72 -11.58
C PRO A 243 18.46 -46.51 -11.52
N ASP A 244 17.38 -45.91 -12.00
CA ASP A 244 16.13 -46.60 -12.26
C ASP A 244 16.48 -47.98 -12.81
N PRO A 245 15.87 -49.09 -12.34
CA PRO A 245 16.12 -50.38 -12.94
C PRO A 245 15.77 -50.21 -14.41
N THR A 246 16.79 -50.35 -15.26
CA THR A 246 16.71 -50.22 -16.70
C THR A 246 15.50 -51.02 -17.15
N LEU A 247 14.41 -50.32 -17.40
CA LEU A 247 13.21 -50.92 -17.94
C LEU A 247 13.60 -51.21 -19.38
N ILE A 248 14.01 -52.47 -19.62
CA ILE A 248 14.26 -52.99 -20.95
C ILE A 248 12.91 -52.96 -21.67
N ILE A 249 12.61 -51.81 -22.27
CA ILE A 249 11.55 -51.68 -23.26
C ILE A 249 12.08 -52.39 -24.49
N GLY A 250 11.52 -53.57 -24.73
CA GLY A 250 11.77 -54.35 -25.92
C GLY A 250 11.63 -53.52 -27.18
N THR A 251 12.53 -53.77 -28.12
CA THR A 251 12.44 -53.35 -29.52
C THR A 251 11.02 -53.52 -30.07
N GLN A 252 10.30 -52.42 -30.28
CA GLN A 252 9.16 -52.36 -31.18
C GLN A 252 9.34 -51.24 -32.19
N ALA A 253 9.05 -51.63 -33.42
CA ALA A 253 9.33 -50.95 -34.67
C ALA A 253 8.83 -49.49 -34.72
N THR A 254 9.68 -48.64 -35.30
CA THR A 254 9.36 -47.31 -35.79
C THR A 254 8.15 -47.38 -36.74
N PRO A 255 7.06 -46.63 -36.51
CA PRO A 255 6.06 -46.39 -37.55
C PRO A 255 6.63 -45.42 -38.59
N GLN A 256 6.49 -45.81 -39.84
CA GLN A 256 6.90 -45.10 -41.06
C GLN A 256 6.26 -43.70 -41.16
N PRO A 257 6.95 -42.67 -41.69
CA PRO A 257 6.36 -41.34 -41.87
C PRO A 257 5.22 -41.38 -42.91
N THR A 258 4.10 -40.76 -42.56
CA THR A 258 2.91 -40.57 -43.40
C THR A 258 3.27 -39.82 -44.70
N PRO A 259 2.80 -40.25 -45.88
CA PRO A 259 3.11 -39.60 -47.15
C PRO A 259 2.44 -38.22 -47.29
N GLN A 260 3.22 -37.25 -47.79
CA GLN A 260 2.77 -35.92 -48.18
C GLN A 260 1.73 -35.98 -49.31
N PRO A 261 0.64 -35.19 -49.26
CA PRO A 261 -0.31 -35.09 -50.37
C PRO A 261 0.27 -34.32 -51.55
N THR A 262 0.28 -34.97 -52.72
CA THR A 262 0.68 -34.39 -54.01
C THR A 262 -0.30 -33.30 -54.47
N PRO A 263 0.16 -32.10 -54.86
CA PRO A 263 -0.71 -31.09 -55.47
C PRO A 263 -1.19 -31.54 -56.86
N ARG A 264 -2.50 -31.48 -57.06
CA ARG A 264 -3.21 -31.77 -58.32
C ARG A 264 -2.82 -30.75 -59.40
N PRO A 265 -2.46 -31.16 -60.63
CA PRO A 265 -2.17 -30.22 -61.70
C PRO A 265 -3.44 -29.52 -62.21
N THR A 266 -3.40 -28.19 -62.24
CA THR A 266 -4.42 -27.32 -62.83
C THR A 266 -4.40 -27.45 -64.36
N PRO A 267 -5.55 -27.52 -65.05
CA PRO A 267 -5.60 -27.53 -66.52
C PRO A 267 -5.13 -26.18 -67.09
N ARG A 268 -4.27 -26.28 -68.11
CA ARG A 268 -3.79 -25.16 -68.96
C ARG A 268 -4.93 -24.71 -69.90
N PRO A 269 -5.21 -23.40 -70.06
CA PRO A 269 -6.06 -22.91 -71.13
C PRO A 269 -5.34 -22.99 -72.48
N GLU A 270 -6.06 -23.43 -73.52
CA GLU A 270 -5.63 -23.39 -74.92
C GLU A 270 -5.45 -21.94 -75.42
N PRO A 271 -4.46 -21.66 -76.28
CA PRO A 271 -4.38 -20.40 -77.02
C PRO A 271 -5.33 -20.47 -78.23
N SER A 272 -6.31 -19.57 -78.25
CA SER A 272 -7.07 -19.24 -79.45
C SER A 272 -6.23 -18.27 -80.29
N ASP A 273 -5.75 -18.76 -81.44
CA ASP A 273 -5.29 -17.92 -82.53
C ASP A 273 -6.50 -17.16 -83.09
N ASP A 274 -6.47 -15.83 -83.03
CA ASP A 274 -7.20 -14.95 -83.93
C ASP A 274 -6.51 -13.58 -83.96
N GLU A 275 -5.40 -13.54 -84.70
CA GLU A 275 -5.01 -12.33 -85.42
C GLU A 275 -5.85 -12.28 -86.69
N HIS A 276 -6.77 -11.31 -86.80
CA HIS A 276 -7.05 -10.52 -88.01
C HIS A 276 -8.20 -9.56 -87.71
N HIS A 277 -7.89 -8.28 -87.48
CA HIS A 277 -8.38 -7.16 -88.31
C HIS A 277 -8.10 -5.78 -87.68
N ARG A 278 -7.35 -4.99 -88.47
CA ARG A 278 -7.17 -3.52 -88.49
C ARG A 278 -6.04 -2.91 -87.69
#